data_AF-A0A7X9C443-F1
#
_entry.id   AF-A0A7X9C443-F1
#
_cell.length_a   1.000
_cell.length_b   1.000
_cell.length_c   1.000
_cell.angle_alpha   90.00
_cell.angle_beta   90.00
_cell.angle_gamma   90.00
#
_symmetry.space_group_name_H-M   'P 1'
#
loop_
_entity.id
_entity.type
_entity.pdbx_description
1 polymer ?
#
loop_
_entity_poly.entity_id
_entity_poly.type
_entity_poly.pdbx_seq_one_letter_code
_entity_poly.pdbx_strand_id
1 'polypeptide(L)'
;MFTIRSATLSDIPELKKLYTDTVMSVNLKDYSIEEVEDWASCGDDRMQWHRLFSEQHFFVAENERSEIVGFASINDSGYIHSLFVHKDFQHQGIATLLYNTLERHAREKGAERVSSEVSITARPFFERQGFIVDEEQRRRANQLYLINYKMSKKLNKLLTEMSNEELWQLFPIILTEHQTHWKDDFLNEAKLLKDKIGPENIEKISHIGSTAIPDLLAKPTIDILLEIKKETDLHNLIHYRPIKIRKRSNSCMIS
;
A
#
# COMPACT_ATOMS: atom_id res chain seq x y z
N MET A 1 -5.21 -18.39 -8.61
CA MET A 1 -5.45 -17.37 -7.57
C MET A 1 -4.80 -17.83 -6.27
N PHE A 2 -4.29 -16.91 -5.44
CA PHE A 2 -3.67 -17.26 -4.15
C PHE A 2 -4.50 -16.71 -2.98
N THR A 3 -4.61 -17.48 -1.91
CA THR A 3 -5.33 -17.11 -0.68
C THR A 3 -4.38 -17.08 0.50
N ILE A 4 -4.66 -16.24 1.50
CA ILE A 4 -3.89 -16.18 2.74
C ILE A 4 -4.73 -16.72 3.89
N ARG A 5 -4.11 -17.54 4.75
CA ARG A 5 -4.67 -17.95 6.05
C ARG A 5 -3.61 -17.92 7.14
N SER A 6 -4.05 -17.91 8.40
CA SER A 6 -3.16 -18.13 9.54
C SER A 6 -2.58 -19.55 9.50
N ALA A 7 -1.29 -19.66 9.82
CA ALA A 7 -0.64 -20.95 9.97
C ALA A 7 -0.96 -21.57 11.33
N THR A 8 -0.83 -22.88 11.41
CA THR A 8 -1.03 -23.70 12.59
C THR A 8 0.20 -24.56 12.84
N LEU A 9 0.29 -25.16 14.03
CA LEU A 9 1.42 -26.03 14.36
C LEU A 9 1.51 -27.27 13.44
N SER A 10 0.41 -27.70 12.81
CA SER A 10 0.43 -28.80 11.85
C SER A 10 1.09 -28.43 10.52
N ASP A 11 1.21 -27.13 10.20
CA ASP A 11 1.86 -26.67 8.96
C ASP A 11 3.40 -26.72 9.05
N ILE A 12 3.98 -26.83 10.27
CA ILE A 12 5.44 -26.78 10.52
C ILE A 12 6.27 -27.67 9.57
N PRO A 13 5.91 -28.95 9.31
CA PRO A 13 6.70 -29.79 8.41
C PRO A 13 6.78 -29.24 6.98
N GLU A 14 5.69 -28.66 6.47
CA GLU A 14 5.64 -28.08 5.13
C GLU A 14 6.38 -26.73 5.08
N LEU A 15 6.24 -25.89 6.12
CA LEU A 15 6.98 -24.64 6.23
C LEU A 15 8.49 -24.88 6.28
N LYS A 16 8.92 -25.86 7.06
CA LYS A 16 10.33 -26.26 7.14
C LYS A 16 10.84 -26.70 5.77
N LYS A 17 10.11 -27.57 5.07
CA LYS A 17 10.48 -28.01 3.74
C LYS A 17 10.60 -26.83 2.76
N LEU A 18 9.58 -25.96 2.71
CA LEU A 18 9.58 -24.78 1.84
C LEU A 18 10.77 -23.88 2.13
N TYR A 19 11.04 -23.60 3.41
CA TYR A 19 12.18 -22.80 3.85
C TYR A 19 13.50 -23.38 3.34
N THR A 20 13.78 -24.66 3.65
CA THR A 20 15.01 -25.34 3.25
C THR A 20 15.16 -25.35 1.73
N ASP A 21 14.11 -25.74 0.99
CA ASP A 21 14.14 -25.79 -0.48
C ASP A 21 14.39 -24.41 -1.08
N THR A 22 13.83 -23.34 -0.50
CA THR A 22 13.99 -21.97 -0.98
C THR A 22 15.39 -21.44 -0.71
N VAL A 23 15.92 -21.62 0.50
CA VAL A 23 17.29 -21.22 0.86
C VAL A 23 18.30 -21.92 -0.06
N MET A 24 18.14 -23.24 -0.25
CA MET A 24 19.06 -24.05 -1.04
C MET A 24 19.01 -23.81 -2.55
N SER A 25 17.98 -23.13 -3.07
CA SER A 25 17.80 -22.94 -4.52
C SER A 25 17.75 -21.48 -4.96
N VAL A 26 17.02 -20.64 -4.23
CA VAL A 26 16.83 -19.23 -4.58
C VAL A 26 17.97 -18.39 -4.04
N ASN A 27 18.30 -18.56 -2.74
CA ASN A 27 19.33 -17.76 -2.07
C ASN A 27 20.76 -18.17 -2.48
N LEU A 28 20.95 -19.38 -3.01
CA LEU A 28 22.23 -19.85 -3.55
C LEU A 28 22.82 -18.94 -4.66
N LYS A 29 22.01 -18.05 -5.25
CA LYS A 29 22.50 -17.06 -6.21
C LYS A 29 23.32 -15.94 -5.58
N ASP A 30 23.08 -15.65 -4.30
CA ASP A 30 23.66 -14.52 -3.57
C ASP A 30 24.60 -14.94 -2.43
N TYR A 31 24.58 -16.22 -2.06
CA TYR A 31 25.35 -16.81 -0.97
C TYR A 31 26.13 -18.04 -1.46
N SER A 32 27.24 -18.35 -0.81
CA SER A 32 27.99 -19.58 -1.09
C SER A 32 27.20 -20.84 -0.72
N ILE A 33 27.62 -21.99 -1.27
CA ILE A 33 26.99 -23.29 -0.99
C ILE A 33 27.05 -23.58 0.52
N GLU A 34 28.20 -23.34 1.13
CA GLU A 34 28.42 -23.57 2.56
C GLU A 34 27.52 -22.67 3.42
N GLU A 35 27.34 -21.41 3.03
CA GLU A 35 26.46 -20.47 3.73
C GLU A 35 24.99 -20.88 3.64
N VAL A 36 24.50 -21.31 2.47
CA VAL A 36 23.10 -21.73 2.35
C VAL A 36 22.83 -23.06 3.04
N GLU A 37 23.80 -23.98 3.06
CA GLU A 37 23.68 -25.25 3.82
C GLU A 37 23.63 -24.99 5.32
N ASP A 38 24.54 -24.15 5.84
CA ASP A 38 24.55 -23.76 7.25
C ASP A 38 23.26 -23.05 7.66
N TRP A 39 22.76 -22.14 6.81
CA TRP A 39 21.51 -21.42 7.05
C TRP A 39 20.27 -22.32 6.95
N ALA A 40 20.21 -23.22 5.96
CA ALA A 40 19.11 -24.16 5.82
C ALA A 40 19.03 -25.13 7.02
N SER A 41 20.17 -25.49 7.62
CA SER A 41 20.23 -26.33 8.83
C SER A 41 19.54 -25.71 10.05
N CYS A 42 19.42 -24.38 10.11
CA CYS A 42 18.66 -23.71 11.18
C CYS A 42 17.19 -24.15 11.21
N GLY A 43 16.63 -24.57 10.06
CA GLY A 43 15.25 -25.05 9.97
C GLY A 43 15.02 -26.40 10.66
N ASP A 44 16.07 -27.13 11.06
CA ASP A 44 15.95 -28.45 11.66
C ASP A 44 15.51 -28.47 13.12
N ASP A 45 15.69 -27.37 13.84
CA ASP A 45 15.35 -27.28 15.26
C ASP A 45 13.83 -27.14 15.48
N ARG A 46 13.20 -28.27 15.86
CA ARG A 46 11.78 -28.32 16.18
C ARG A 46 11.40 -27.43 17.38
N MET A 47 12.27 -27.29 18.40
CA MET A 47 11.98 -26.44 19.55
C MET A 47 11.98 -24.97 19.15
N GLN A 48 12.86 -24.59 18.23
CA GLN A 48 12.88 -23.25 17.66
C GLN A 48 11.57 -22.92 16.93
N TRP A 49 11.03 -23.83 16.12
CA TRP A 49 9.73 -23.61 15.46
C TRP A 49 8.59 -23.41 16.46
N HIS A 50 8.50 -24.25 17.50
CA HIS A 50 7.46 -24.08 18.54
C HIS A 50 7.59 -22.74 19.26
N ARG A 51 8.81 -22.32 19.57
CA ARG A 51 9.08 -21.00 20.16
C ARG A 51 8.66 -19.87 19.22
N LEU A 52 9.04 -19.94 17.95
CA LEU A 52 8.66 -18.93 16.96
C LEU A 52 7.13 -18.81 16.84
N PHE A 53 6.40 -19.92 16.79
CA PHE A 53 4.93 -19.90 16.75
C PHE A 53 4.28 -19.33 18.02
N SER A 54 5.01 -19.29 19.15
CA SER A 54 4.56 -18.64 20.38
C SER A 54 4.86 -17.14 20.44
N GLU A 55 5.89 -16.69 19.72
CA GLU A 55 6.36 -15.30 19.73
C GLU A 55 5.89 -14.50 18.49
N GLN A 56 5.45 -15.19 17.44
CA GLN A 56 5.14 -14.61 16.13
C GLN A 56 3.79 -15.11 15.59
N HIS A 57 3.13 -14.27 14.81
CA HIS A 57 1.97 -14.62 14.01
C HIS A 57 2.42 -15.09 12.63
N PHE A 58 2.13 -16.35 12.29
CA PHE A 58 2.45 -16.94 11.00
C PHE A 58 1.26 -16.92 10.04
N PHE A 59 1.53 -16.61 8.78
CA PHE A 59 0.59 -16.63 7.68
C PHE A 59 1.14 -17.46 6.53
N VAL A 60 0.28 -18.21 5.86
CA VAL A 60 0.63 -19.00 4.68
C VAL A 60 -0.16 -18.53 3.47
N ALA A 61 0.48 -18.60 2.32
CA ALA A 61 -0.15 -18.41 1.02
C ALA A 61 -0.42 -19.79 0.40
N GLU A 62 -1.67 -20.03 0.04
CA GLU A 62 -2.12 -21.27 -0.59
C GLU A 62 -2.51 -21.03 -2.05
N ASN A 63 -2.27 -22.03 -2.89
CA ASN A 63 -2.78 -22.05 -4.25
C ASN A 63 -4.17 -22.72 -4.31
N GLU A 64 -4.73 -22.85 -5.52
CA GLU A 64 -6.06 -23.44 -5.75
C GLU A 64 -6.16 -24.93 -5.37
N ARG A 65 -5.03 -25.61 -5.16
CA ARG A 65 -4.94 -27.00 -4.72
C ARG A 65 -4.73 -27.13 -3.20
N SER A 66 -4.79 -26.01 -2.48
CA SER A 66 -4.48 -25.93 -1.05
C SER A 66 -3.04 -26.33 -0.71
N GLU A 67 -2.10 -26.15 -1.64
CA GLU A 67 -0.66 -26.35 -1.39
C GLU A 67 -0.06 -25.04 -0.84
N ILE A 68 0.80 -25.12 0.17
CA ILE A 68 1.48 -23.94 0.71
C ILE A 68 2.59 -23.53 -0.25
N VAL A 69 2.43 -22.35 -0.85
CA VAL A 69 3.36 -21.78 -1.84
C VAL A 69 4.18 -20.60 -1.29
N GLY A 70 3.96 -20.25 -0.03
CA GLY A 70 4.77 -19.27 0.68
C GLY A 70 4.29 -19.10 2.12
N PHE A 71 5.13 -18.54 2.97
CA PHE A 71 4.76 -18.18 4.33
C PHE A 71 5.51 -16.95 4.80
N ALA A 72 4.95 -16.28 5.79
CA ALA A 72 5.60 -15.17 6.45
C ALA A 72 5.17 -15.05 7.91
N SER A 73 5.96 -14.35 8.72
CA SER A 73 5.65 -14.13 10.12
C SER A 73 6.03 -12.75 10.60
N ILE A 74 5.26 -12.24 11.56
CA ILE A 74 5.44 -10.94 12.20
C ILE A 74 5.00 -11.01 13.66
N ASN A 75 5.56 -10.18 14.53
CA ASN A 75 5.06 -10.00 15.90
C ASN A 75 4.27 -8.69 16.03
N ASP A 76 3.66 -8.49 17.20
CA ASP A 76 2.83 -7.32 17.49
C ASP A 76 3.62 -5.98 17.46
N SER A 77 4.95 -6.00 17.58
CA SER A 77 5.77 -4.79 17.47
C SER A 77 6.13 -4.40 16.03
N GLY A 78 5.73 -5.21 15.04
CA GLY A 78 6.01 -4.97 13.62
C GLY A 78 7.33 -5.57 13.12
N TYR A 79 7.97 -6.45 13.89
CA TYR A 79 9.18 -7.15 13.43
C TYR A 79 8.79 -8.37 12.57
N ILE A 80 9.14 -8.33 11.29
CA ILE A 80 8.96 -9.41 10.32
C ILE A 80 10.14 -10.37 10.47
N HIS A 81 9.88 -11.54 11.04
CA HIS A 81 10.90 -12.56 11.26
C HIS A 81 11.16 -13.41 10.01
N SER A 82 10.12 -13.80 9.29
CA SER A 82 10.23 -14.69 8.13
C SER A 82 9.38 -14.20 6.96
N LEU A 83 9.89 -14.34 5.73
CA LEU A 83 9.11 -14.18 4.49
C LEU A 83 9.76 -15.04 3.40
N PHE A 84 9.09 -16.13 3.03
CA PHE A 84 9.57 -17.07 2.02
C PHE A 84 8.46 -17.39 1.01
N VAL A 85 8.85 -17.50 -0.26
CA VAL A 85 8.00 -17.98 -1.34
C VAL A 85 8.64 -19.23 -1.89
N HIS A 86 7.82 -20.23 -2.24
CA HIS A 86 8.31 -21.48 -2.79
C HIS A 86 9.13 -21.24 -4.08
N LYS A 87 10.23 -21.98 -4.26
CA LYS A 87 11.18 -21.80 -5.38
C LYS A 87 10.54 -21.83 -6.78
N ASP A 88 9.49 -22.64 -6.95
CA ASP A 88 8.79 -22.79 -8.24
C ASP A 88 7.65 -21.77 -8.43
N PHE A 89 7.38 -20.92 -7.42
CA PHE A 89 6.30 -19.93 -7.42
C PHE A 89 6.79 -18.48 -7.30
N GLN A 90 8.08 -18.25 -7.57
CA GLN A 90 8.69 -16.91 -7.54
C GLN A 90 8.06 -15.98 -8.57
N HIS A 91 8.12 -14.67 -8.31
CA HIS A 91 7.68 -13.60 -9.22
C HIS A 91 6.19 -13.61 -9.61
N GLN A 92 5.33 -14.30 -8.84
CA GLN A 92 3.88 -14.36 -9.07
C GLN A 92 3.07 -13.46 -8.11
N GLY A 93 3.71 -12.51 -7.44
CA GLY A 93 3.05 -11.59 -6.50
C GLY A 93 2.78 -12.17 -5.10
N ILE A 94 3.14 -13.42 -4.82
CA ILE A 94 2.92 -14.09 -3.52
C ILE A 94 3.62 -13.34 -2.38
N ALA A 95 4.88 -12.94 -2.56
CA ALA A 95 5.63 -12.17 -1.56
C ALA A 95 4.92 -10.85 -1.21
N THR A 96 4.39 -10.15 -2.22
CA THR A 96 3.63 -8.91 -2.04
C THR A 96 2.33 -9.17 -1.27
N LEU A 97 1.62 -10.26 -1.58
CA LEU A 97 0.39 -10.63 -0.89
C LEU A 97 0.63 -10.95 0.59
N LEU A 98 1.67 -11.74 0.89
CA LEU A 98 2.12 -12.01 2.25
C LEU A 98 2.51 -10.72 2.97
N TYR A 99 3.38 -9.91 2.38
CA TYR A 99 3.82 -8.64 2.96
C TYR A 99 2.66 -7.71 3.31
N ASN A 100 1.72 -7.52 2.38
CA ASN A 100 0.54 -6.67 2.62
C ASN A 100 -0.31 -7.17 3.80
N THR A 101 -0.32 -8.48 4.04
CA THR A 101 -1.00 -9.08 5.18
C THR A 101 -0.26 -8.76 6.48
N LEU A 102 1.08 -8.89 6.49
CA LEU A 102 1.91 -8.53 7.65
C LEU A 102 1.83 -7.04 7.98
N GLU A 103 1.90 -6.16 6.97
CA GLU A 103 1.80 -4.71 7.19
C GLU A 103 0.43 -4.35 7.78
N ARG A 104 -0.65 -4.93 7.26
CA ARG A 104 -1.99 -4.71 7.82
C ARG A 104 -2.06 -5.17 9.28
N HIS A 105 -1.55 -6.36 9.58
CA HIS A 105 -1.52 -6.87 10.93
C HIS A 105 -0.74 -5.93 11.88
N ALA A 106 0.45 -5.46 11.47
CA ALA A 106 1.23 -4.51 12.26
C ALA A 106 0.46 -3.20 12.54
N ARG A 107 -0.27 -2.69 11.54
CA ARG A 107 -1.11 -1.49 11.69
C ARG A 107 -2.25 -1.71 12.68
N GLU A 108 -2.95 -2.84 12.57
CA GLU A 108 -4.04 -3.21 13.48
C GLU A 108 -3.56 -3.34 14.93
N LYS A 109 -2.29 -3.72 15.13
CA LYS A 109 -1.62 -3.78 16.43
C LYS A 109 -1.04 -2.44 16.90
N GLY A 110 -1.16 -1.38 16.10
CA GLY A 110 -0.69 -0.05 16.44
C GLY A 110 0.83 0.14 16.29
N ALA A 111 1.52 -0.72 15.53
CA ALA A 111 2.94 -0.54 15.29
C ALA A 111 3.20 0.74 14.47
N GLU A 112 4.17 1.55 14.91
CA GLU A 112 4.57 2.77 14.19
C GLU A 112 5.52 2.49 13.02
N ARG A 113 6.13 1.31 13.00
CA ARG A 113 7.09 0.87 11.99
C ARG A 113 7.01 -0.64 11.81
N VAL A 114 7.37 -1.10 10.63
CA VAL A 114 7.78 -2.48 10.40
C VAL A 114 9.29 -2.56 10.25
N SER A 115 9.90 -3.66 10.68
CA SER A 115 11.33 -3.91 10.58
C SER A 115 11.62 -5.37 10.23
N SER A 116 12.78 -5.65 9.64
CA SER A 116 13.21 -7.01 9.33
C SER A 116 14.73 -7.08 9.18
N GLU A 117 15.27 -8.28 9.37
CA GLU A 117 16.65 -8.64 9.07
C GLU A 117 16.69 -9.37 7.72
N VAL A 118 16.96 -8.63 6.65
CA VAL A 118 16.69 -9.01 5.26
C VAL A 118 17.95 -9.55 4.57
N SER A 119 17.84 -10.70 3.91
CA SER A 119 18.93 -11.29 3.12
C SER A 119 19.27 -10.45 1.87
N ILE A 120 20.45 -10.67 1.28
CA ILE A 120 20.87 -10.05 0.01
C ILE A 120 19.79 -10.28 -1.06
N THR A 121 19.31 -11.52 -1.17
CA THR A 121 18.27 -11.95 -2.12
C THR A 121 16.95 -11.17 -1.96
N ALA A 122 16.53 -10.92 -0.71
CA ALA A 122 15.24 -10.29 -0.43
C ALA A 122 15.31 -8.75 -0.39
N ARG A 123 16.50 -8.16 -0.24
CA ARG A 123 16.68 -6.71 -0.12
C ARG A 123 15.97 -5.91 -1.21
N PRO A 124 16.11 -6.22 -2.52
CA PRO A 124 15.42 -5.47 -3.57
C PRO A 124 13.89 -5.52 -3.46
N PHE A 125 13.33 -6.60 -2.90
CA PHE A 125 11.89 -6.68 -2.63
C PHE A 125 11.47 -5.72 -1.52
N PHE A 126 12.19 -5.71 -0.39
CA PHE A 126 11.88 -4.82 0.73
C PHE A 126 12.07 -3.34 0.37
N GLU A 127 13.10 -3.00 -0.40
CA GLU A 127 13.28 -1.63 -0.93
C GLU A 127 12.07 -1.19 -1.77
N ARG A 128 11.54 -2.07 -2.64
CA ARG A 128 10.30 -1.78 -3.40
C ARG A 128 9.06 -1.62 -2.53
N GLN A 129 9.01 -2.24 -1.35
CA GLN A 129 7.93 -2.02 -0.38
C GLN A 129 8.10 -0.71 0.41
N GLY A 130 9.19 0.03 0.19
CA GLY A 130 9.48 1.30 0.85
C GLY A 130 10.30 1.17 2.13
N PHE A 131 10.97 0.03 2.36
CA PHE A 131 11.95 -0.07 3.43
C PHE A 131 13.23 0.66 3.06
N ILE A 132 13.90 1.19 4.07
CA ILE A 132 15.25 1.72 3.99
C ILE A 132 16.22 0.76 4.70
N VAL A 133 17.48 0.78 4.28
CA VAL A 133 18.56 0.06 4.98
C VAL A 133 19.00 0.91 6.17
N ASP A 134 18.87 0.36 7.37
CA ASP A 134 19.34 0.98 8.61
C ASP A 134 20.82 0.62 8.85
N GLU A 135 21.18 -0.65 8.62
CA GLU A 135 22.51 -1.19 8.88
C GLU A 135 22.79 -2.43 8.01
N GLU A 136 23.98 -2.51 7.40
CA GLU A 136 24.53 -3.77 6.88
C GLU A 136 25.27 -4.49 8.02
N GLN A 137 25.01 -5.78 8.21
CA GLN A 137 25.63 -6.56 9.28
C GLN A 137 25.99 -7.98 8.81
N ARG A 138 26.75 -8.69 9.65
CA ARG A 138 27.01 -10.13 9.49
C ARG A 138 26.30 -10.89 10.60
N ARG A 139 25.27 -11.64 10.25
CA ARG A 139 24.48 -12.43 11.20
C ARG A 139 24.96 -13.86 11.20
N ARG A 140 25.15 -14.42 12.40
CA ARG A 140 25.42 -15.84 12.54
C ARG A 140 24.16 -16.64 12.20
N ALA A 141 24.26 -17.62 11.31
CA ALA A 141 23.25 -18.65 11.11
C ALA A 141 23.45 -19.74 12.19
N ASN A 142 24.09 -20.86 11.85
CA ASN A 142 24.44 -21.89 12.82
C ASN A 142 25.94 -21.79 13.15
N GLN A 143 26.81 -22.03 12.19
CA GLN A 143 28.26 -21.90 12.33
C GLN A 143 28.85 -20.74 11.54
N LEU A 144 28.21 -20.34 10.44
CA LEU A 144 28.71 -19.32 9.53
C LEU A 144 28.05 -17.97 9.76
N TYR A 145 28.71 -16.92 9.26
CA TYR A 145 28.24 -15.54 9.32
C TYR A 145 27.87 -15.06 7.92
N LEU A 146 26.59 -14.79 7.72
CA LEU A 146 26.03 -14.35 6.44
C LEU A 146 25.80 -12.85 6.47
N ILE A 147 26.06 -12.17 5.35
CA ILE A 147 25.70 -10.76 5.20
C ILE A 147 24.17 -10.63 5.08
N ASN A 148 23.59 -9.76 5.89
CA ASN A 148 22.20 -9.35 5.79
C ASN A 148 22.05 -7.87 6.18
N TYR A 149 20.85 -7.33 6.07
CA TYR A 149 20.56 -5.92 6.27
C TYR A 149 19.45 -5.75 7.29
N LYS A 150 19.68 -4.96 8.33
CA LYS A 150 18.58 -4.42 9.13
C LYS A 150 17.87 -3.37 8.29
N MET A 151 16.58 -3.56 8.09
CA MET A 151 15.76 -2.66 7.30
C MET A 151 14.50 -2.29 8.06
N SER A 152 14.03 -1.05 7.88
CA SER A 152 12.79 -0.57 8.49
C SER A 152 11.97 0.30 7.55
N LYS A 153 10.68 0.38 7.82
CA LYS A 153 9.71 1.26 7.15
C LYS A 153 8.77 1.84 8.19
N LYS A 154 8.65 3.17 8.21
CA LYS A 154 7.62 3.85 9.03
C LYS A 154 6.23 3.58 8.47
N LEU A 155 5.30 3.28 9.35
CA LEU A 155 3.89 3.11 9.03
C LEU A 155 3.18 4.44 9.31
N ASN A 156 2.81 5.16 8.25
CA ASN A 156 1.98 6.36 8.41
C ASN A 156 0.56 5.95 8.82
N LYS A 157 -0.09 6.71 9.70
CA LYS A 157 -1.52 6.50 9.98
C LYS A 157 -2.32 6.54 8.68
N LEU A 158 -3.35 5.70 8.58
CA LEU A 158 -4.32 5.84 7.49
C LEU A 158 -5.01 7.21 7.62
N LEU A 159 -5.33 7.87 6.51
CA LEU A 159 -6.03 9.16 6.53
C LEU A 159 -7.33 9.10 7.35
N THR A 160 -7.97 7.94 7.39
CA THR A 160 -9.20 7.67 8.16
C THR A 160 -8.98 7.61 9.67
N GLU A 161 -7.74 7.41 10.12
CA GLU A 161 -7.35 7.24 11.53
C GLU A 161 -6.59 8.46 12.07
N MET A 162 -6.31 9.44 11.20
CA MET A 162 -5.63 10.68 11.56
C MET A 162 -6.58 11.64 12.28
N SER A 163 -6.04 12.39 13.25
CA SER A 163 -6.78 13.51 13.85
C SER A 163 -6.97 14.64 12.84
N ASN A 164 -7.90 15.56 13.13
CA ASN A 164 -8.08 16.75 12.29
C ASN A 164 -6.77 17.55 12.20
N GLU A 165 -6.03 17.71 13.30
CA GLU A 165 -4.74 18.40 13.33
C GLU A 165 -3.70 17.74 12.39
N GLU A 166 -3.60 16.42 12.41
CA GLU A 166 -2.72 15.65 11.51
C GLU A 166 -3.14 15.82 10.04
N LEU A 167 -4.44 15.77 9.77
CA LEU A 167 -4.99 16.00 8.43
C LEU A 167 -4.74 17.44 7.95
N TRP A 168 -4.84 18.44 8.83
CA TRP A 168 -4.58 19.84 8.48
C TRP A 168 -3.12 20.10 8.12
N GLN A 169 -2.17 19.35 8.70
CA GLN A 169 -0.76 19.44 8.30
C GLN A 169 -0.52 18.87 6.90
N LEU A 170 -1.23 17.81 6.52
CA LEU A 170 -1.13 17.20 5.19
C LEU A 170 -1.88 17.96 4.11
N PHE A 171 -3.04 18.54 4.46
CA PHE A 171 -3.92 19.28 3.57
C PHE A 171 -4.24 20.66 4.17
N PRO A 172 -3.26 21.58 4.19
CA PRO A 172 -3.46 22.89 4.79
C PRO A 172 -4.62 23.64 4.11
N ILE A 173 -5.49 24.24 4.93
CA ILE A 173 -6.46 25.21 4.42
C ILE A 173 -5.69 26.49 4.08
N ILE A 174 -5.45 26.69 2.80
CA ILE A 174 -4.89 27.94 2.28
C ILE A 174 -6.05 28.86 1.94
N LEU A 175 -6.13 30.00 2.64
CA LEU A 175 -7.03 31.10 2.29
C LEU A 175 -6.19 32.24 1.72
N THR A 176 -6.64 32.80 0.61
CA THR A 176 -6.03 33.97 -0.02
C THR A 176 -7.06 35.07 -0.16
N GLU A 177 -6.59 36.31 -0.27
CA GLU A 177 -7.41 37.42 -0.71
C GLU A 177 -8.01 37.13 -2.09
N HIS A 178 -9.17 37.74 -2.33
CA HIS A 178 -9.88 37.59 -3.58
C HIS A 178 -9.00 38.02 -4.76
N GLN A 179 -8.81 37.11 -5.72
CA GLN A 179 -8.04 37.38 -6.93
C GLN A 179 -8.96 37.72 -8.08
N THR A 180 -8.70 38.85 -8.76
CA THR A 180 -9.54 39.29 -9.89
C THR A 180 -9.53 38.33 -11.07
N HIS A 181 -8.44 37.55 -11.24
CA HIS A 181 -8.29 36.58 -12.34
C HIS A 181 -9.18 35.34 -12.18
N TRP A 182 -9.73 35.06 -11.00
CA TRP A 182 -10.63 33.92 -10.79
C TRP A 182 -11.88 33.96 -11.66
N LYS A 183 -12.33 35.16 -12.02
CA LYS A 183 -13.41 35.34 -12.99
C LYS A 183 -13.00 34.83 -14.37
N ASP A 184 -11.77 35.08 -14.79
CA ASP A 184 -11.25 34.63 -16.08
C ASP A 184 -11.00 33.12 -16.07
N ASP A 185 -10.49 32.57 -14.97
CA ASP A 185 -10.35 31.12 -14.75
C ASP A 185 -11.71 30.41 -14.87
N PHE A 186 -12.74 30.95 -14.21
CA PHE A 186 -14.10 30.45 -14.35
C PHE A 186 -14.56 30.48 -15.80
N LEU A 187 -14.37 31.59 -16.52
CA LEU A 187 -14.81 31.70 -17.91
C LEU A 187 -14.10 30.69 -18.83
N ASN A 188 -12.80 30.44 -18.59
CA ASN A 188 -12.02 29.46 -19.32
C ASN A 188 -12.52 28.03 -19.07
N GLU A 189 -12.71 27.65 -17.81
CA GLU A 189 -13.20 26.32 -17.44
C GLU A 189 -14.66 26.13 -17.89
N ALA A 190 -15.50 27.16 -17.75
CA ALA A 190 -16.88 27.14 -18.23
C ALA A 190 -16.97 26.94 -19.75
N LYS A 191 -16.03 27.51 -20.51
CA LYS A 191 -15.94 27.28 -21.96
C LYS A 191 -15.55 25.83 -22.25
N LEU A 192 -14.54 25.29 -21.57
CA LEU A 192 -14.12 23.90 -21.72
C LEU A 192 -15.26 22.92 -21.44
N LEU A 193 -16.04 23.18 -20.38
CA LEU A 193 -17.20 22.37 -20.03
C LEU A 193 -18.29 22.44 -21.11
N LYS A 194 -18.57 23.63 -21.66
CA LYS A 194 -19.53 23.79 -22.78
C LYS A 194 -19.09 23.03 -24.03
N ASP A 195 -17.82 23.15 -24.40
CA ASP A 195 -17.27 22.49 -25.59
C ASP A 195 -17.32 20.96 -25.46
N LYS A 196 -17.14 20.42 -24.26
CA LYS A 196 -17.16 18.96 -24.00
C LYS A 196 -18.55 18.37 -23.81
N ILE A 197 -19.43 19.08 -23.10
CA ILE A 197 -20.77 18.58 -22.73
C ILE A 197 -21.78 18.88 -23.85
N GLY A 198 -21.49 19.86 -24.70
CA GLY A 198 -22.41 20.36 -25.71
C GLY A 198 -23.32 21.44 -25.12
N PRO A 199 -23.33 22.67 -25.67
CA PRO A 199 -24.15 23.76 -25.16
C PRO A 199 -25.66 23.45 -25.22
N GLU A 200 -26.08 22.54 -26.10
CA GLU A 200 -27.46 22.07 -26.21
C GLU A 200 -27.93 21.31 -24.97
N ASN A 201 -27.00 20.71 -24.21
CA ASN A 201 -27.27 19.92 -23.01
C ASN A 201 -27.22 20.73 -21.72
N ILE A 202 -26.72 21.97 -21.78
CA ILE A 202 -26.51 22.83 -20.62
C ILE A 202 -27.67 23.82 -20.54
N GLU A 203 -28.32 23.86 -19.37
CA GLU A 203 -29.31 24.88 -19.04
C GLU A 203 -28.61 26.16 -18.56
N LYS A 204 -27.63 25.99 -17.65
CA LYS A 204 -26.90 27.12 -17.06
C LYS A 204 -25.55 26.69 -16.50
N ILE A 205 -24.60 27.61 -16.52
CA ILE A 205 -23.30 27.46 -15.84
C ILE A 205 -23.03 28.72 -15.02
N SER A 206 -22.67 28.56 -13.75
CA SER A 206 -22.47 29.67 -12.82
C SER A 206 -21.19 29.51 -12.01
N HIS A 207 -20.46 30.60 -11.83
CA HIS A 207 -19.39 30.69 -10.83
C HIS A 207 -20.05 30.83 -9.46
N ILE A 208 -19.77 29.89 -8.58
CA ILE A 208 -20.30 29.89 -7.21
C ILE A 208 -19.15 29.85 -6.20
N GLY A 209 -19.48 29.92 -4.91
CA GLY A 209 -18.48 29.87 -3.84
C GLY A 209 -17.77 31.20 -3.60
N SER A 210 -16.82 31.19 -2.66
CA SER A 210 -16.17 32.41 -2.19
C SER A 210 -15.30 33.08 -3.25
N THR A 211 -14.81 32.33 -4.24
CA THR A 211 -14.01 32.89 -5.35
C THR A 211 -14.83 33.72 -6.34
N ALA A 212 -16.17 33.65 -6.29
CA ALA A 212 -17.07 34.47 -7.10
C ALA A 212 -17.41 35.82 -6.46
N ILE A 213 -17.03 36.03 -5.19
CA ILE A 213 -17.41 37.19 -4.39
C ILE A 213 -16.16 38.06 -4.14
N PRO A 214 -16.11 39.28 -4.68
CA PRO A 214 -15.04 40.23 -4.38
C PRO A 214 -14.84 40.42 -2.89
N ASP A 215 -13.59 40.64 -2.48
CA ASP A 215 -13.17 40.95 -1.11
C ASP A 215 -13.40 39.85 -0.07
N LEU A 216 -13.85 38.66 -0.49
CA LEU A 216 -13.99 37.51 0.41
C LEU A 216 -12.72 36.65 0.38
N LEU A 217 -12.21 36.30 1.57
CA LEU A 217 -11.16 35.29 1.68
C LEU A 217 -11.68 33.95 1.18
N ALA A 218 -10.91 33.34 0.28
CA ALA A 218 -11.30 32.10 -0.37
C ALA A 218 -10.12 31.15 -0.49
N LYS A 219 -10.42 29.85 -0.60
CA LYS A 219 -9.45 28.89 -1.12
C LYS A 219 -9.26 29.19 -2.62
N PRO A 220 -8.05 29.06 -3.18
CA PRO A 220 -7.80 29.28 -4.60
C PRO A 220 -8.35 28.12 -5.44
N THR A 221 -9.67 27.95 -5.44
CA THR A 221 -10.41 26.88 -6.10
C THR A 221 -11.71 27.46 -6.66
N ILE A 222 -11.93 27.26 -7.95
CA ILE A 222 -13.12 27.78 -8.65
C ILE A 222 -14.23 26.75 -8.53
N ASP A 223 -15.30 27.08 -7.80
CA ASP A 223 -16.48 26.23 -7.71
C ASP A 223 -17.44 26.55 -8.86
N ILE A 224 -17.85 25.53 -9.62
CA ILE A 224 -18.73 25.68 -10.78
C ILE A 224 -20.02 24.92 -10.55
N LEU A 225 -21.15 25.61 -10.65
CA LEU A 225 -22.46 24.99 -10.71
C LEU A 225 -22.86 24.78 -12.17
N LEU A 226 -23.07 23.53 -12.56
CA LEU A 226 -23.55 23.17 -13.89
C LEU A 226 -24.97 22.61 -13.80
N GLU A 227 -25.90 23.31 -14.41
CA GLU A 227 -27.29 22.92 -14.56
C GLU A 227 -27.47 22.38 -15.98
N ILE A 228 -27.97 21.15 -16.09
CA ILE A 228 -28.19 20.46 -17.37
C ILE A 228 -29.69 20.34 -17.65
N LYS A 229 -30.03 20.18 -18.93
CA LYS A 229 -31.42 19.96 -19.32
C LYS A 229 -31.93 18.60 -18.84
N LYS A 230 -33.23 18.52 -18.61
CA LYS A 230 -33.87 17.33 -18.04
C LYS A 230 -33.80 16.13 -18.98
N GLU A 231 -33.76 16.38 -20.28
CA GLU A 231 -33.71 15.37 -21.34
C GLU A 231 -32.29 14.85 -21.62
N THR A 232 -31.27 15.48 -21.03
CA THR A 232 -29.87 15.12 -21.24
C THR A 232 -29.51 13.80 -20.53
N ASP A 233 -28.97 12.85 -21.28
CA ASP A 233 -28.46 11.59 -20.73
C ASP A 233 -27.11 11.80 -20.03
N LEU A 234 -27.16 11.78 -18.69
CA LEU A 234 -26.01 11.89 -17.81
C LEU A 234 -25.00 10.75 -17.95
N HIS A 235 -25.40 9.54 -18.32
CA HIS A 235 -24.46 8.41 -18.40
C HIS A 235 -23.42 8.60 -19.49
N ASN A 236 -23.79 9.27 -20.59
CA ASN A 236 -22.86 9.58 -21.69
C ASN A 236 -21.87 10.71 -21.34
N LEU A 237 -22.17 11.54 -20.34
CA LEU A 237 -21.35 12.70 -19.94
C LEU A 237 -20.30 12.36 -18.86
N ILE A 238 -20.48 11.28 -18.09
CA ILE A 238 -19.65 10.94 -16.92
C ILE A 238 -18.30 10.27 -17.27
N HIS A 239 -18.01 10.00 -18.55
CA HIS A 239 -16.72 9.41 -18.96
C HIS A 239 -15.52 10.38 -18.93
N TYR A 240 -15.73 11.67 -18.64
CA TYR A 240 -14.64 12.64 -18.50
C TYR A 240 -14.07 12.67 -17.07
N ARG A 241 -13.07 11.83 -16.80
CA ARG A 241 -12.17 11.99 -15.63
C ARG A 241 -11.29 13.23 -15.91
N PRO A 242 -11.51 14.37 -15.21
CA PRO A 242 -11.35 14.45 -13.76
C PRO A 242 -12.49 15.22 -13.04
N ILE A 243 -13.72 15.17 -13.52
CA ILE A 243 -14.82 15.98 -12.95
C ILE A 243 -15.52 15.18 -11.83
N LYS A 244 -15.40 15.61 -10.57
CA LYS A 244 -16.23 15.07 -9.47
C LYS A 244 -17.61 15.73 -9.51
N ILE A 245 -18.55 15.05 -10.15
CA ILE A 245 -19.95 15.51 -10.26
C ILE A 245 -20.75 15.00 -9.06
N ARG A 246 -21.24 15.89 -8.18
CA ARG A 246 -22.20 15.55 -7.11
C ARG A 246 -23.61 15.96 -7.52
N LYS A 247 -24.50 14.98 -7.68
CA LYS A 247 -25.92 15.19 -7.98
C LYS A 247 -26.67 15.55 -6.69
N ARG A 248 -27.17 16.78 -6.57
CA ARG A 248 -28.30 17.11 -5.69
C ARG A 248 -29.53 17.31 -6.58
N SER A 249 -30.73 17.14 -6.04
CA SER A 249 -31.99 17.28 -6.79
C SER A 249 -31.95 18.44 -7.80
N ASN A 250 -32.15 18.10 -9.08
CA ASN A 250 -32.09 18.95 -10.28
C ASN A 250 -30.84 19.83 -10.50
N SER A 251 -29.73 19.64 -9.77
CA SER A 251 -28.50 20.43 -9.94
C SER A 251 -27.24 19.62 -9.65
N CYS A 252 -26.23 19.73 -10.53
CA CYS A 252 -24.93 19.08 -10.36
C CYS A 252 -23.87 20.09 -9.92
N MET A 253 -23.27 19.84 -8.76
CA MET A 253 -22.14 20.62 -8.27
C MET A 253 -20.84 19.97 -8.74
N ILE A 254 -19.96 20.76 -9.36
CA ILE A 254 -18.62 20.36 -9.79
C ILE A 254 -17.61 21.05 -8.85
N SER A 255 -16.83 20.24 -8.13
CA SER A 255 -15.74 20.68 -7.24
C SER A 255 -14.40 20.13 -7.68
#